data_AF-A0A963UFR8-F1
#
_entry.id   AF-A0A963UFR8-F1
#
_cell.length_a   1.000
_cell.length_b   1.000
_cell.length_c   1.000
_cell.angle_alpha   90.00
_cell.angle_beta   90.00
_cell.angle_gamma   90.00
#
_symmetry.space_group_name_H-M   'P 1'
#
loop_
_entity.id
_entity.type
_entity.pdbx_description
1 polymer ?
#
loop_
_entity_poly.entity_id
_entity_poly.type
_entity_poly.pdbx_seq_one_letter_code
_entity_poly.pdbx_strand_id
1 'polypeptide(L)' 'MTERNKDSQAKHRPWLFRTYAGHSTAEKSNALYRANLARGQTGLSVA' A
#
# COMPACT_ATOMS: atom_id res chain seq x y z
N MET A 1 31.10 -18.21 6.74
CA MET A 1 30.94 -16.80 6.31
C MET A 1 30.09 -16.85 5.04
N THR A 2 28.76 -16.84 5.05
CA THR A 2 27.82 -15.93 5.72
C THR A 2 26.47 -16.63 5.81
N GLU A 3 25.87 -16.69 6.99
CA GLU A 3 24.50 -17.15 7.20
C GLU A 3 23.52 -16.13 6.62
N ARG A 4 22.65 -16.56 5.69
CA ARG A 4 21.52 -15.74 5.23
C ARG A 4 20.51 -15.67 6.37
N ASN A 5 20.47 -14.51 7.02
CA ASN A 5 19.50 -14.17 8.03
C ASN A 5 18.09 -14.39 7.45
N LYS A 6 17.41 -15.47 7.85
CA LYS A 6 15.98 -15.66 7.58
C LYS A 6 15.27 -14.71 8.53
N ASP A 7 15.04 -13.49 8.06
CA ASP A 7 14.28 -12.49 8.79
C ASP A 7 12.97 -13.10 9.29
N SER A 8 12.97 -13.33 10.60
CA SER A 8 11.85 -13.26 11.52
C SER A 8 10.49 -13.24 10.83
N GLN A 9 9.84 -14.41 10.82
CA GLN A 9 8.39 -14.57 10.68
C GLN A 9 7.71 -13.37 11.35
N ALA A 10 7.13 -12.49 10.54
CA ALA A 10 6.64 -11.21 10.97
C ALA A 10 5.33 -11.41 11.74
N LYS A 11 5.45 -11.92 12.97
CA LYS A 11 4.36 -12.44 13.81
C LYS A 11 3.31 -11.39 14.18
N HIS A 12 3.53 -10.11 13.86
CA HIS A 12 2.63 -9.00 14.14
C HIS A 12 2.55 -7.93 13.04
N ARG A 13 2.74 -8.25 11.76
CA ARG A 13 2.45 -7.25 10.70
C ARG A 13 0.94 -7.16 10.48
N PRO A 14 0.31 -6.00 10.73
CA PRO A 14 -1.11 -5.85 10.46
C PRO A 14 -1.39 -5.99 8.96
N TRP A 15 -2.58 -6.48 8.64
CA TRP A 15 -3.02 -6.65 7.26
C TRP A 15 -3.00 -5.31 6.51
N LEU A 16 -2.55 -5.36 5.26
CA LEU A 16 -2.51 -4.20 4.39
C LEU A 16 -3.93 -3.88 3.89
N PHE A 17 -4.44 -2.69 4.19
CA PHE A 17 -5.74 -2.25 3.69
C PHE A 17 -5.58 -1.63 2.30
N ARG A 18 -5.98 -2.38 1.27
CA ARG A 18 -5.90 -1.94 -0.13
C ARG A 18 -7.27 -1.70 -0.74
N THR A 19 -7.53 -0.47 -1.14
CA THR A 19 -8.73 -0.08 -1.90
C THR A 19 -8.39 -0.01 -3.38
N TYR A 20 -9.17 -0.71 -4.19
CA TYR A 20 -9.15 -0.61 -5.66
C TYR A 20 -9.85 0.69 -6.09
N ALA A 21 -9.08 1.57 -6.72
CA ALA A 21 -9.57 2.88 -7.11
C ALA A 21 -8.83 3.39 -8.37
N GLY A 22 -9.54 4.11 -9.22
CA GLY A 22 -8.99 4.79 -10.39
C GLY A 22 -10.00 5.75 -10.99
N HIS A 23 -9.51 6.76 -11.70
CA HIS A 23 -10.30 7.77 -12.41
C HIS A 23 -9.85 7.83 -13.88
N SER A 24 -10.69 8.42 -14.75
CA SER A 24 -10.46 8.60 -16.19
C SER A 24 -9.16 9.29 -16.62
N THR A 25 -8.40 9.90 -15.70
CA THR A 25 -7.16 10.63 -15.99
C THR A 25 -6.15 10.42 -14.88
N ALA A 26 -4.85 10.34 -15.22
CA ALA A 26 -3.77 10.11 -14.26
C ALA A 26 -3.74 11.15 -13.13
N GLU A 27 -3.97 12.43 -13.45
CA GLU A 27 -3.95 13.53 -12.47
C GLU A 27 -5.05 13.36 -11.40
N LYS A 28 -6.27 13.04 -11.83
CA LYS A 28 -7.40 12.77 -10.92
C LYS A 28 -7.18 11.50 -10.09
N SER A 29 -6.62 10.44 -10.69
CA SER A 29 -6.25 9.22 -9.94
C SER A 29 -5.21 9.52 -8.87
N ASN A 30 -4.18 10.31 -9.18
CA ASN A 30 -3.16 10.71 -8.20
C ASN A 30 -3.75 11.55 -7.05
N ALA A 31 -4.63 12.51 -7.35
CA ALA A 31 -5.33 13.29 -6.34
C ALA A 31 -6.16 12.40 -5.40
N LEU A 32 -6.90 11.44 -5.97
CA LEU A 32 -7.68 10.45 -5.22
C LEU A 32 -6.81 9.60 -4.30
N TYR A 33 -5.67 9.10 -4.80
CA TYR A 33 -4.74 8.29 -4.01
C TYR A 33 -4.16 9.06 -2.83
N ARG A 34 -3.73 10.31 -3.05
CA ARG A 34 -3.20 11.15 -1.97
C ARG A 34 -4.24 11.43 -0.90
N ALA A 35 -5.49 11.69 -1.29
CA ALA A 35 -6.59 11.88 -0.35
C ALA A 35 -6.83 10.61 0.49
N ASN A 36 -6.77 9.43 -0.11
CA ASN A 36 -6.99 8.19 0.64
C ASN A 36 -5.84 7.86 1.59
N LEU A 37 -4.59 8.09 1.19
CA LEU A 37 -3.43 7.95 2.08
C LEU A 37 -3.54 8.87 3.29
N ALA A 38 -3.97 10.13 3.10
CA ALA A 38 -4.22 11.06 4.19
C ALA A 38 -5.33 10.59 5.16
N ARG A 39 -6.25 9.74 4.69
CA ARG A 39 -7.31 9.12 5.49
C ARG A 39 -6.89 7.79 6.14
N GLY A 40 -5.61 7.43 6.07
CA GLY A 40 -5.08 6.22 6.71
C GLY A 40 -5.12 4.97 5.83
N GLN A 41 -5.36 5.09 4.52
CA GLN A 41 -5.16 3.96 3.61
C GLN A 41 -3.68 3.56 3.60
N THR A 42 -3.39 2.29 3.82
CA THR A 42 -2.01 1.81 3.97
C THR A 42 -1.46 1.16 2.70
N GLY A 43 -2.29 0.85 1.71
CA GLY A 43 -1.82 0.42 0.39
C GLY A 43 -2.78 0.81 -0.73
N LEU A 44 -2.27 1.21 -1.89
CA LEU A 44 -3.07 1.62 -3.05
C LEU A 44 -3.15 0.51 -4.09
N SER A 45 -4.27 0.39 -4.80
CA SER A 45 -4.45 -0.48 -5.96
C SER A 45 -5.03 0.32 -7.12
N VAL A 46 -4.38 0.26 -8.28
CA VAL A 46 -4.77 1.00 -9.49
C VAL A 46 -5.78 0.19 -10.29
N ALA A 47 -6.82 0.88 -10.75
CA ALA A 47 -7.83 0.30 -11.63
C ALA A 47 -7.42 0.26 -13.10
#